data_AF-A0AA38Y4Y1-F1
#
_entry.id   AF-A0AA38Y4Y1-F1
#
_cell.length_a   1.000
_cell.length_b   1.000
_cell.length_c   1.000
_cell.angle_alpha   90.00
_cell.angle_beta   90.00
_cell.angle_gamma   90.00
#
_symmetry.space_group_name_H-M   'P 1'
#
loop_
_entity.id
_entity.type
_entity.pdbx_description
1 polymer ?
#
loop_
_entity_poly.entity_id
_entity_poly.type
_entity_poly.pdbx_seq_one_letter_code
_entity_poly.pdbx_strand_id
1 'polypeptide(L)'
;MADGSREDLAAWTASMWDKLDEYREDMPNLKRILDILDHGPAAKESVFEFQLRFQAHLDNYLRRRSRPQYVVGGVQEERQPGNDPGHDEDWARRKNQRSRLRGRRKVNTAHVFGARGANRRYRTMESAANRLQKEAKGYLDSLRAMTASQMRIAETIDAFYGDAGTRDGVSRSYKQAVEDLDAETIKALDGPYRTTVLEPISRFCAYFPDINECIKKRNNKLLDYDALRAKVKKLVEKPDKDVTKLPRAEKEAEMAKQAYEQLNEQLFTELPQLIDLRVPYLDPSFEALVKIQLRFCAEAYSRMAQVQQYLDPDTRDQYARGDLDNRVEQVLSEIRDLTIAGTV
;
A
#
# COMPACT_ATOMS: atom_id res chain seq x y z
N MET A 1 -25.97 9.72 10.93
CA MET A 1 -24.86 9.63 11.89
C MET A 1 -23.46 9.62 11.23
N ALA A 2 -23.31 9.46 9.90
CA ALA A 2 -22.00 9.49 9.22
C ALA A 2 -21.57 10.88 8.70
N ASP A 3 -22.36 11.93 8.96
CA ASP A 3 -22.18 13.26 8.37
C ASP A 3 -21.28 14.15 9.24
N GLY A 4 -21.45 14.11 10.57
CA GLY A 4 -20.63 14.88 11.51
C GLY A 4 -19.15 14.53 11.45
N SER A 5 -18.80 13.24 11.32
CA SER A 5 -17.38 12.84 11.22
C SER A 5 -16.68 13.33 9.94
N ARG A 6 -17.44 13.74 8.91
CA ARG A 6 -16.89 14.18 7.61
C ARG A 6 -16.51 15.65 7.62
N GLU A 7 -17.36 16.50 8.17
CA GLU A 7 -17.05 17.92 8.38
C GLU A 7 -15.90 18.09 9.37
N ASP A 8 -15.85 17.25 10.42
CA ASP A 8 -14.78 17.27 11.42
C ASP A 8 -13.40 16.96 10.81
N LEU A 9 -13.30 15.99 9.88
CA LEU A 9 -12.05 15.64 9.20
C LEU A 9 -11.59 16.73 8.22
N ALA A 10 -12.52 17.33 7.46
CA ALA A 10 -12.19 18.42 6.54
C ALA A 10 -11.70 19.67 7.30
N ALA A 11 -12.43 20.07 8.35
CA ALA A 11 -12.03 21.16 9.24
C ALA A 11 -10.69 20.87 9.93
N TRP A 12 -10.49 19.63 10.39
CA TRP A 12 -9.23 19.19 10.99
C TRP A 12 -8.05 19.28 10.03
N THR A 13 -8.23 18.93 8.76
CA THR A 13 -7.16 19.07 7.75
C THR A 13 -6.86 20.54 7.44
N ALA A 14 -7.87 21.39 7.28
CA ALA A 14 -7.68 22.82 7.03
C ALA A 14 -6.94 23.50 8.20
N SER A 15 -7.39 23.26 9.44
CA SER A 15 -6.75 23.82 10.64
C SER A 15 -5.30 23.33 10.84
N MET A 16 -5.01 22.08 10.46
CA MET A 16 -3.64 21.55 10.49
C MET A 16 -2.74 22.29 9.50
N TRP A 17 -3.23 22.55 8.28
CA TRP A 17 -2.45 23.25 7.26
C TRP A 17 -2.14 24.69 7.65
N ASP A 18 -3.13 25.42 8.17
CA ASP A 18 -2.93 26.80 8.66
C ASP A 18 -1.87 26.86 9.76
N LYS A 19 -1.91 25.93 10.72
CA LYS A 19 -0.89 25.83 11.77
C LYS A 19 0.49 25.45 11.25
N LEU A 20 0.58 24.59 10.24
CA LEU A 20 1.88 24.17 9.69
C LEU A 20 2.53 25.27 8.85
N ASP A 21 1.72 26.10 8.18
CA ASP A 21 2.21 27.22 7.40
C ASP A 21 2.83 28.32 8.28
N GLU A 22 2.34 28.48 9.52
CA GLU A 22 2.89 29.38 10.54
C GLU A 22 4.37 29.10 10.83
N TYR A 23 4.78 27.82 10.79
CA TYR A 23 6.18 27.41 11.06
C TYR A 23 7.01 27.21 9.78
N ARG A 24 6.45 27.44 8.59
CA ARG A 24 7.09 27.12 7.30
C ARG A 24 8.48 27.75 7.20
N GLU A 25 8.60 29.03 7.55
CA GLU A 25 9.85 29.78 7.39
C GLU A 25 10.89 29.48 8.48
N ASP A 26 10.45 29.08 9.67
CA ASP A 26 11.33 28.81 10.82
C ASP A 26 11.96 27.41 10.76
N MET A 27 11.41 26.51 9.95
CA MET A 27 11.86 25.11 9.86
C MET A 27 12.23 24.74 8.40
N PRO A 28 13.52 24.79 8.02
CA PRO A 28 13.96 24.56 6.64
C PRO A 28 13.57 23.18 6.06
N ASN A 29 13.49 22.16 6.92
CA ASN A 29 13.05 20.82 6.54
C ASN A 29 11.51 20.74 6.37
N LEU A 30 10.75 21.47 7.18
CA LEU A 30 9.30 21.62 7.07
C LEU A 30 8.95 22.34 5.76
N LYS A 31 9.61 23.46 5.47
CA LYS A 31 9.47 24.19 4.20
C LYS A 31 9.60 23.28 2.99
N ARG A 32 10.67 22.49 2.95
CA ARG A 32 10.96 21.58 1.84
C ARG A 32 9.89 20.48 1.69
N ILE A 33 9.28 20.03 2.78
CA ILE A 33 8.20 19.04 2.78
C ILE A 33 6.88 19.69 2.33
N LEU A 34 6.57 20.89 2.82
CA LEU A 34 5.38 21.64 2.44
C LEU A 34 5.41 22.03 0.95
N ASP A 35 6.55 22.49 0.43
CA ASP A 35 6.73 22.81 -0.99
C ASP A 35 6.53 21.58 -1.90
N ILE A 36 6.87 20.37 -1.43
CA ILE A 36 6.60 19.12 -2.16
C ILE A 36 5.09 18.81 -2.19
N LEU A 37 4.39 19.08 -1.08
CA LEU A 37 2.96 18.81 -0.94
C LEU A 37 2.10 19.84 -1.69
N ASP A 38 2.51 21.11 -1.71
CA ASP A 38 1.82 22.22 -2.41
C ASP A 38 1.90 22.13 -3.94
N HIS A 39 2.84 21.33 -4.46
CA HIS A 39 3.06 21.18 -5.90
C HIS A 39 2.63 19.80 -6.42
N GLY A 40 2.07 18.95 -5.55
CA GLY A 40 1.50 17.66 -5.90
C GLY A 40 0.13 17.78 -6.59
N PRO A 41 -0.32 16.75 -7.33
CA PRO A 41 -1.62 16.75 -8.03
C PRO A 41 -2.86 16.86 -7.12
N ALA A 42 -2.69 16.85 -5.79
CA ALA A 42 -3.76 16.97 -4.79
C ALA A 42 -3.63 18.21 -3.88
N ALA A 43 -2.79 19.19 -4.23
CA ALA A 43 -2.41 20.33 -3.39
C ALA A 43 -3.57 21.18 -2.81
N LYS A 44 -4.81 20.99 -3.27
CA LYS A 44 -6.02 21.69 -2.77
C LYS A 44 -7.20 20.77 -2.45
N GLU A 45 -7.05 19.45 -2.57
CA GLU A 45 -8.11 18.47 -2.32
C GLU A 45 -8.14 18.14 -0.81
N SER A 46 -9.32 18.22 -0.17
CA SER A 46 -9.44 17.75 1.22
C SER A 46 -9.23 16.24 1.29
N VAL A 47 -8.73 15.72 2.42
CA VAL A 47 -8.57 14.27 2.64
C VAL A 47 -9.89 13.51 2.42
N PHE A 48 -11.03 14.17 2.62
CA PHE A 48 -12.36 13.62 2.40
C PHE A 48 -12.77 13.55 0.92
N GLU A 49 -12.60 14.64 0.16
CA GLU A 49 -12.85 14.66 -1.29
C GLU A 49 -11.99 13.60 -1.99
N PHE A 50 -10.75 13.49 -1.52
CA PHE A 50 -9.81 12.47 -1.89
C PHE A 50 -10.36 11.05 -1.62
N GLN A 51 -10.84 10.78 -0.41
CA GLN A 51 -11.39 9.48 0.01
C GLN A 51 -12.63 9.07 -0.80
N LEU A 52 -13.45 10.04 -1.22
CA LEU A 52 -14.62 9.83 -2.09
C LEU A 52 -14.21 9.45 -3.52
N ARG A 53 -13.25 10.16 -4.11
CA ARG A 53 -12.70 9.84 -5.43
C ARG A 53 -12.07 8.45 -5.46
N PHE A 54 -11.34 8.13 -4.39
CA PHE A 54 -10.74 6.84 -4.13
C PHE A 54 -11.77 5.70 -4.03
N GLN A 55 -12.83 5.88 -3.23
CA GLN A 55 -13.91 4.90 -3.07
C GLN A 55 -14.65 4.67 -4.40
N ALA A 56 -14.90 5.74 -5.17
CA ALA A 56 -15.56 5.67 -6.47
C ALA A 56 -14.73 4.92 -7.53
N HIS A 57 -13.40 5.04 -7.50
CA HIS A 57 -12.52 4.32 -8.40
C HIS A 57 -12.50 2.82 -8.08
N LEU A 58 -12.44 2.48 -6.78
CA LEU A 58 -12.47 1.11 -6.29
C LEU A 58 -13.83 0.43 -6.58
N ASP A 59 -14.95 1.12 -6.33
CA ASP A 59 -16.28 0.61 -6.61
C ASP A 59 -16.51 0.40 -8.11
N ASN A 60 -15.95 1.26 -8.97
CA ASN A 60 -16.00 1.05 -10.42
C ASN A 60 -15.20 -0.19 -10.85
N TYR A 61 -14.02 -0.41 -10.26
CA TYR A 61 -13.21 -1.60 -10.51
C TYR A 61 -13.95 -2.87 -10.05
N LEU A 62 -14.53 -2.86 -8.84
CA LEU A 62 -15.28 -3.98 -8.29
C LEU A 62 -16.60 -4.25 -9.02
N ARG A 63 -17.34 -3.21 -9.44
CA ARG A 63 -18.56 -3.37 -10.27
C ARG A 63 -18.29 -4.02 -11.62
N ARG A 64 -17.13 -3.73 -12.23
CA ARG A 64 -16.71 -4.40 -13.47
C ARG A 64 -16.46 -5.90 -13.25
N ARG A 65 -16.05 -6.29 -12.04
CA ARG A 65 -15.88 -7.69 -11.62
C ARG A 65 -17.20 -8.41 -11.31
N SER A 66 -18.23 -7.71 -10.82
CA SER A 66 -19.54 -8.29 -10.46
C SER A 66 -20.50 -8.53 -11.63
N ARG A 67 -20.17 -8.12 -12.87
CA ARG A 67 -20.99 -8.45 -14.04
C ARG A 67 -20.70 -9.90 -14.47
N PRO A 68 -21.68 -10.81 -14.47
CA PRO A 68 -21.49 -12.10 -15.10
C PRO A 68 -21.25 -11.89 -16.60
N GLN A 69 -20.06 -12.27 -17.09
CA GLN A 69 -19.81 -12.37 -18.52
C GLN A 69 -20.57 -13.59 -19.05
N TYR A 70 -21.86 -13.40 -19.36
CA TYR A 70 -22.54 -14.27 -20.29
C TYR A 70 -21.99 -13.96 -21.69
N VAL A 71 -21.10 -14.82 -22.18
CA VAL A 71 -20.77 -14.86 -23.61
C VAL A 71 -21.94 -15.55 -24.30
N VAL A 72 -22.91 -14.74 -24.76
CA VAL A 72 -23.97 -15.21 -25.65
C VAL A 72 -23.35 -15.55 -26.99
N GLY A 73 -23.48 -16.82 -27.39
CA GLY A 73 -23.09 -17.29 -28.71
C GLY A 73 -23.90 -16.58 -29.80
N GLY A 74 -23.19 -15.98 -30.76
CA GLY A 74 -23.76 -15.45 -32.00
C GLY A 74 -22.86 -15.84 -33.15
N VAL A 75 -23.28 -16.84 -33.92
CA VAL A 75 -22.70 -17.20 -35.22
C VAL A 75 -23.01 -16.05 -36.18
N GLN A 76 -22.01 -15.36 -36.69
CA GLN A 76 -22.15 -14.52 -37.88
C GLN A 76 -21.73 -15.36 -39.09
N GLU A 77 -22.75 -15.69 -39.88
CA GLU A 77 -22.65 -16.37 -41.17
C GLU A 77 -22.25 -15.34 -42.23
N GLU A 78 -20.97 -15.31 -42.61
CA GLU A 78 -20.49 -14.55 -43.76
C GLU A 78 -20.69 -15.38 -45.04
N ARG A 79 -21.62 -14.91 -45.90
CA ARG A 79 -21.79 -15.39 -47.27
C ARG A 79 -20.55 -15.04 -48.11
N GLN A 80 -19.99 -16.03 -48.81
CA GLN A 80 -19.02 -15.81 -49.89
C GLN A 80 -19.73 -15.83 -51.26
N PRO A 81 -19.35 -15.00 -52.23
CA PRO A 81 -19.56 -15.30 -53.64
C PRO A 81 -18.37 -16.07 -54.20
N GLY A 82 -18.67 -17.10 -54.98
CA GLY A 82 -17.70 -18.09 -55.47
C GLY A 82 -16.78 -17.59 -56.58
N ASN A 83 -15.69 -18.34 -56.75
CA ASN A 83 -15.12 -18.71 -58.04
C ASN A 83 -14.15 -19.87 -57.83
N ASP A 84 -14.31 -20.92 -58.62
CA ASP A 84 -13.30 -21.94 -58.92
C ASP A 84 -12.90 -21.67 -60.38
N PRO A 85 -11.61 -21.72 -60.77
CA PRO A 85 -11.04 -23.04 -61.04
C PRO A 85 -9.56 -23.19 -60.65
N GLY A 86 -9.24 -24.31 -60.02
CA GLY A 86 -8.22 -25.21 -60.56
C GLY A 86 -6.77 -24.99 -60.12
N HIS A 87 -6.31 -25.95 -59.32
CA HIS A 87 -5.01 -26.62 -59.48
C HIS A 87 -3.73 -25.88 -59.01
N ASP A 88 -3.67 -25.40 -57.76
CA ASP A 88 -2.39 -25.34 -56.99
C ASP A 88 -2.54 -25.01 -55.47
N GLU A 89 -3.67 -25.35 -54.83
CA GLU A 89 -3.96 -24.85 -53.47
C GLU A 89 -3.34 -25.64 -52.30
N ASP A 90 -2.81 -26.84 -52.55
CA ASP A 90 -2.53 -27.78 -51.45
C ASP A 90 -1.16 -27.56 -50.76
N TRP A 91 -0.23 -26.87 -51.42
CA TRP A 91 1.06 -26.47 -50.84
C TRP A 91 0.99 -25.11 -50.12
N ALA A 92 0.18 -24.18 -50.64
CA ALA A 92 -0.04 -22.85 -50.05
C ALA A 92 -0.86 -22.91 -48.75
N ARG A 93 -1.89 -23.77 -48.68
CA ARG A 93 -2.65 -24.03 -47.43
C ARG A 93 -1.77 -24.59 -46.31
N ARG A 94 -0.87 -25.54 -46.61
CA ARG A 94 0.02 -26.15 -45.59
C ARG A 94 1.06 -25.16 -45.04
N LYS A 95 1.60 -24.25 -45.86
CA LYS A 95 2.49 -23.18 -45.39
C LYS A 95 1.75 -22.11 -44.58
N ASN A 96 0.53 -21.73 -44.98
CA ASN A 96 -0.28 -20.76 -44.26
C ASN A 96 -0.78 -21.33 -42.91
N GLN A 97 -1.12 -22.62 -42.85
CA GLN A 97 -1.48 -23.32 -41.62
C GLN A 97 -0.26 -23.49 -40.68
N ARG A 98 0.93 -23.81 -41.21
CA ARG A 98 2.19 -23.81 -40.42
C ARG A 98 2.59 -22.42 -39.93
N SER A 99 2.37 -21.38 -40.71
CA SER A 99 2.60 -19.97 -40.33
C SER A 99 1.64 -19.54 -39.23
N ARG A 100 0.34 -19.82 -39.37
CA ARG A 100 -0.71 -19.60 -38.35
C ARG A 100 -0.47 -20.40 -37.06
N LEU A 101 0.02 -21.64 -37.16
CA LEU A 101 0.40 -22.47 -36.01
C LEU A 101 1.70 -21.99 -35.33
N ARG A 102 2.67 -21.47 -36.09
CA ARG A 102 3.88 -20.82 -35.55
C ARG A 102 3.56 -19.48 -34.90
N GLY A 103 2.63 -18.71 -35.48
CA GLY A 103 2.06 -17.48 -34.91
C GLY A 103 1.30 -17.75 -33.63
N ARG A 104 0.34 -18.71 -33.61
CA ARG A 104 -0.37 -19.14 -32.39
C ARG A 104 0.57 -19.70 -31.33
N ARG A 105 1.61 -20.47 -31.70
CA ARG A 105 2.63 -20.93 -30.74
C ARG A 105 3.41 -19.75 -30.15
N LYS A 106 3.92 -18.82 -30.96
CA LYS A 106 4.65 -17.63 -30.48
C LYS A 106 3.79 -16.73 -29.59
N VAL A 107 2.53 -16.49 -29.98
CA VAL A 107 1.56 -15.75 -29.17
C VAL A 107 1.29 -16.47 -27.86
N ASN A 108 1.02 -17.78 -27.86
CA ASN A 108 0.83 -18.56 -26.62
C ASN A 108 2.08 -18.57 -25.74
N THR A 109 3.29 -18.57 -26.31
CA THR A 109 4.51 -18.50 -25.50
C THR A 109 4.65 -17.12 -24.86
N ALA A 110 4.48 -16.04 -25.63
CA ALA A 110 4.52 -14.67 -25.12
C ALA A 110 3.43 -14.39 -24.07
N HIS A 111 2.23 -14.91 -24.27
CA HIS A 111 1.10 -14.80 -23.34
C HIS A 111 1.40 -15.54 -22.02
N VAL A 112 1.99 -16.74 -22.10
CA VAL A 112 2.41 -17.52 -20.92
C VAL A 112 3.60 -16.86 -20.20
N PHE A 113 4.58 -16.32 -20.93
CA PHE A 113 5.70 -15.58 -20.33
C PHE A 113 5.25 -14.27 -19.69
N GLY A 114 4.35 -13.52 -20.33
CA GLY A 114 3.76 -12.31 -19.78
C GLY A 114 2.89 -12.58 -18.55
N ALA A 115 2.09 -13.66 -18.56
CA ALA A 115 1.31 -14.11 -17.40
C ALA A 115 2.22 -14.47 -16.20
N ARG A 116 3.33 -15.17 -16.45
CA ARG A 116 4.33 -15.48 -15.42
C ARG A 116 4.99 -14.21 -14.87
N GLY A 117 5.32 -13.25 -15.74
CA GLY A 117 5.88 -11.96 -15.34
C GLY A 117 4.92 -11.10 -14.53
N ALA A 118 3.63 -11.07 -14.89
CA ALA A 118 2.58 -10.37 -14.14
C ALA A 118 2.36 -11.01 -12.77
N ASN A 119 2.27 -12.34 -12.69
CA ASN A 119 2.13 -13.06 -11.42
C ASN A 119 3.32 -12.79 -10.47
N ARG A 120 4.56 -12.79 -10.97
CA ARG A 120 5.73 -12.46 -10.16
C ARG A 120 5.65 -11.04 -9.59
N ARG A 121 5.31 -10.05 -10.42
CA ARG A 121 5.17 -8.65 -9.98
C ARG A 121 4.05 -8.49 -8.95
N TYR A 122 2.92 -9.18 -9.15
CA TYR A 122 1.82 -9.23 -8.19
C TYR A 122 2.30 -9.77 -6.83
N ARG A 123 3.03 -10.89 -6.80
CA ARG A 123 3.55 -11.48 -5.55
C ARG A 123 4.51 -10.55 -4.81
N THR A 124 5.37 -9.83 -5.55
CA THR A 124 6.24 -8.81 -4.96
C THR A 124 5.42 -7.68 -4.32
N MET A 125 4.41 -7.17 -5.03
CA MET A 125 3.53 -6.13 -4.51
C MET A 125 2.72 -6.59 -3.29
N GLU A 126 2.16 -7.79 -3.33
CA GLU A 126 1.43 -8.41 -2.22
C GLU A 126 2.30 -8.51 -0.95
N SER A 127 3.53 -9.02 -1.10
CA SER A 127 4.47 -9.12 0.02
C SER A 127 4.82 -7.75 0.60
N ALA A 128 5.09 -6.76 -0.26
CA ALA A 128 5.40 -5.40 0.16
C ALA A 128 4.21 -4.72 0.87
N ALA A 129 2.99 -4.89 0.36
CA ALA A 129 1.78 -4.31 0.94
C ALA A 129 1.42 -4.95 2.30
N ASN A 130 1.54 -6.27 2.43
CA ASN A 130 1.33 -6.94 3.72
C ASN A 130 2.38 -6.51 4.76
N ARG A 131 3.64 -6.32 4.35
CA ARG A 131 4.67 -5.75 5.21
C ARG A 131 4.30 -4.32 5.61
N LEU A 132 3.94 -3.48 4.65
CA LEU A 132 3.50 -2.10 4.88
C LEU A 132 2.35 -2.03 5.91
N GLN A 133 1.35 -2.91 5.80
CA GLN A 133 0.25 -2.99 6.77
C GLN A 133 0.76 -3.26 8.20
N LYS A 134 1.69 -4.21 8.35
CA LYS A 134 2.29 -4.55 9.65
C LYS A 134 3.09 -3.37 10.21
N GLU A 135 3.96 -2.76 9.40
CA GLU A 135 4.79 -1.63 9.84
C GLU A 135 3.94 -0.39 10.15
N ALA A 136 2.90 -0.11 9.36
CA ALA A 136 1.99 1.00 9.61
C ALA A 136 1.25 0.84 10.95
N LYS A 137 0.85 -0.39 11.31
CA LYS A 137 0.28 -0.67 12.63
C LYS A 137 1.33 -0.48 13.73
N GLY A 138 2.53 -1.04 13.54
CA GLY A 138 3.64 -0.91 14.48
C GLY A 138 4.07 0.54 14.73
N TYR A 139 3.98 1.42 13.72
CA TYR A 139 4.27 2.84 13.86
C TYR A 139 3.34 3.54 14.86
N LEU A 140 2.03 3.32 14.76
CA LEU A 140 1.06 3.92 15.70
C LEU A 140 1.29 3.41 17.13
N ASP A 141 1.54 2.11 17.29
CA ASP A 141 1.83 1.52 18.60
C ASP A 141 3.14 2.09 19.18
N SER A 142 4.15 2.32 18.35
CA SER A 142 5.42 2.94 18.75
C SER A 142 5.24 4.40 19.16
N LEU A 143 4.42 5.17 18.44
CA LEU A 143 4.10 6.56 18.76
C LEU A 143 3.47 6.66 20.16
N ARG A 144 2.49 5.80 20.46
CA ARG A 144 1.83 5.72 21.78
C ARG A 144 2.78 5.28 22.89
N ALA A 145 3.65 4.30 22.61
CA ALA A 145 4.63 3.83 23.58
C ALA A 145 5.69 4.90 23.91
N MET A 146 6.07 5.71 22.91
CA MET A 146 7.00 6.82 23.06
C MET A 146 6.40 7.90 23.96
N THR A 147 5.16 8.35 23.70
CA THR A 147 4.53 9.40 24.54
C THR A 147 4.25 8.92 25.96
N ALA A 148 3.83 7.66 26.14
CA ALA A 148 3.70 7.07 27.47
C ALA A 148 5.04 7.02 28.23
N SER A 149 6.16 6.80 27.53
CA SER A 149 7.50 6.85 28.13
C SER A 149 7.91 8.27 28.48
N GLN A 150 7.63 9.24 27.59
CA GLN A 150 7.84 10.67 27.86
C GLN A 150 7.08 11.13 29.11
N MET A 151 5.83 10.70 29.28
CA MET A 151 5.03 10.98 30.47
C MET A 151 5.71 10.49 31.74
N ARG A 152 6.17 9.23 31.77
CA ARG A 152 6.88 8.68 32.95
C ARG A 152 8.16 9.44 33.29
N ILE A 153 8.89 9.90 32.26
CA ILE A 153 10.09 10.73 32.45
C ILE A 153 9.69 12.07 33.08
N ALA A 154 8.64 12.71 32.57
CA ALA A 154 8.13 13.97 33.11
C ALA A 154 7.65 13.84 34.56
N GLU A 155 6.90 12.78 34.89
CA GLU A 155 6.49 12.47 36.27
C GLU A 155 7.69 12.29 37.20
N THR A 156 8.74 11.62 36.73
CA THR A 156 9.96 11.40 37.51
C THR A 156 10.70 12.72 37.75
N ILE A 157 10.85 13.56 36.72
CA ILE A 157 11.47 14.88 36.84
C ILE A 157 10.69 15.76 37.83
N ASP A 158 9.36 15.77 37.73
CA ASP A 158 8.49 16.50 38.66
C ASP A 158 8.61 15.97 40.09
N ALA A 159 8.74 14.66 40.30
CA ALA A 159 8.94 14.09 41.64
C ALA A 159 10.26 14.55 42.30
N PHE A 160 11.35 14.69 41.54
CA PHE A 160 12.63 15.16 42.08
C PHE A 160 12.71 16.68 42.25
N TYR A 161 12.16 17.43 41.29
CA TYR A 161 12.39 18.87 41.19
C TYR A 161 11.14 19.73 41.49
N GLY A 162 9.94 19.14 41.53
CA GLY A 162 8.66 19.85 41.61
C GLY A 162 8.30 20.45 42.98
N ASP A 163 8.31 19.65 44.04
CA ASP A 163 8.02 20.13 45.42
C ASP A 163 9.24 20.10 46.35
N ALA A 164 10.30 19.36 45.98
CA ALA A 164 11.46 19.12 46.85
C ALA A 164 12.78 19.80 46.40
N GLY A 165 12.88 20.28 45.15
CA GLY A 165 14.18 20.58 44.52
C GLY A 165 14.40 22.03 44.06
N THR A 166 13.53 22.61 43.24
CA THR A 166 13.71 23.96 42.66
C THR A 166 12.40 24.75 42.65
N ARG A 167 12.44 26.01 43.08
CA ARG A 167 11.27 26.92 43.17
C ARG A 167 10.89 27.56 41.82
N ASP A 168 11.48 27.10 40.73
CA ASP A 168 11.45 27.71 39.40
C ASP A 168 10.26 27.26 38.53
N GLY A 169 9.54 26.21 38.92
CA GLY A 169 8.32 25.75 38.22
C GLY A 169 8.57 25.11 36.85
N VAL A 170 9.83 24.95 36.45
CA VAL A 170 10.24 24.40 35.15
C VAL A 170 9.81 22.94 35.02
N SER A 171 10.04 22.13 36.05
CA SER A 171 9.66 20.70 36.08
C SER A 171 8.15 20.49 35.96
N ARG A 172 7.37 21.32 36.66
CA ARG A 172 5.90 21.35 36.59
C ARG A 172 5.41 21.77 35.19
N SER A 173 6.00 22.80 34.61
CA SER A 173 5.67 23.25 33.25
C SER A 173 6.01 22.18 32.19
N TYR A 174 7.17 21.54 32.31
CA TYR A 174 7.56 20.44 31.42
C TYR A 174 6.57 19.29 31.49
N LYS A 175 6.18 18.88 32.71
CA LYS A 175 5.17 17.84 32.88
C LYS A 175 3.83 18.21 32.27
N GLN A 176 3.34 19.43 32.50
CA GLN A 176 2.11 19.90 31.85
C GLN A 176 2.24 19.86 30.32
N ALA A 177 3.36 20.31 29.75
CA ALA A 177 3.57 20.30 28.31
C ALA A 177 3.55 18.87 27.71
N VAL A 178 4.09 17.89 28.43
CA VAL A 178 4.04 16.47 28.05
C VAL A 178 2.63 15.88 28.21
N GLU A 179 1.92 16.23 29.28
CA GLU A 179 0.53 15.82 29.51
C GLU A 179 -0.38 16.33 28.39
N ASP A 180 -0.25 17.59 28.02
CA ASP A 180 -1.07 18.17 26.96
C ASP A 180 -0.68 17.62 25.58
N LEU A 181 0.60 17.32 25.34
CA LEU A 181 1.04 16.65 24.11
C LEU A 181 0.38 15.27 23.97
N ASP A 182 0.35 14.46 25.02
CA ASP A 182 -0.30 13.14 24.99
C ASP A 182 -1.82 13.25 24.87
N ALA A 183 -2.44 14.11 25.69
CA ALA A 183 -3.89 14.23 25.78
C ALA A 183 -4.51 14.86 24.53
N GLU A 184 -3.89 15.90 23.96
CA GLU A 184 -4.47 16.69 22.86
C GLU A 184 -3.93 16.26 21.50
N THR A 185 -2.65 15.89 21.41
CA THR A 185 -2.01 15.64 20.10
C THR A 185 -2.14 14.19 19.70
N ILE A 186 -1.74 13.24 20.55
CA ILE A 186 -1.80 11.81 20.21
C ILE A 186 -3.24 11.33 20.01
N LYS A 187 -4.15 11.69 20.94
CA LYS A 187 -5.56 11.31 20.80
C LYS A 187 -6.21 11.91 19.56
N ALA A 188 -5.87 13.16 19.21
CA ALA A 188 -6.39 13.79 18.00
C ALA A 188 -5.78 13.24 16.71
N LEU A 189 -4.58 12.64 16.75
CA LEU A 189 -3.94 12.00 15.59
C LEU A 189 -4.38 10.54 15.39
N ASP A 190 -4.81 9.85 16.45
CA ASP A 190 -5.13 8.41 16.40
C ASP A 190 -6.24 8.07 15.41
N GLY A 191 -7.36 8.80 15.49
CA GLY A 191 -8.50 8.64 14.58
C GLY A 191 -8.12 8.89 13.11
N PRO A 192 -7.58 10.08 12.78
CA PRO A 192 -7.09 10.38 11.44
C PRO A 192 -6.09 9.35 10.92
N TYR A 193 -5.12 8.89 11.71
CA TYR A 193 -4.16 7.87 11.29
C TYR A 193 -4.85 6.55 10.95
N ARG A 194 -5.79 6.09 11.78
CA ARG A 194 -6.56 4.87 11.52
C ARG A 194 -7.33 4.97 10.21
N THR A 195 -8.07 6.06 10.02
CA THR A 195 -8.96 6.24 8.86
C THR A 195 -8.21 6.49 7.55
N THR A 196 -7.09 7.21 7.59
CA THR A 196 -6.39 7.67 6.38
C THR A 196 -5.18 6.82 6.00
N VAL A 197 -4.60 6.08 6.96
CA VAL A 197 -3.42 5.23 6.74
C VAL A 197 -3.77 3.75 6.93
N LEU A 198 -4.23 3.35 8.12
CA LEU A 198 -4.40 1.92 8.44
C LEU A 198 -5.53 1.25 7.68
N GLU A 199 -6.70 1.87 7.63
CA GLU A 199 -7.89 1.31 7.00
C GLU A 199 -7.71 1.12 5.49
N PRO A 200 -7.22 2.10 4.71
CA PRO A 200 -6.98 1.94 3.28
C PRO A 200 -5.96 0.84 2.99
N ILE A 201 -4.81 0.83 3.68
CA ILE A 201 -3.79 -0.21 3.51
C ILE A 201 -4.37 -1.59 3.86
N SER A 202 -5.15 -1.70 4.94
CA SER A 202 -5.79 -2.95 5.33
C SER A 202 -6.83 -3.43 4.32
N ARG A 203 -7.62 -2.52 3.76
CA ARG A 203 -8.59 -2.82 2.71
C ARG A 203 -7.91 -3.28 1.44
N PHE A 204 -6.78 -2.68 1.05
CA PHE A 204 -5.98 -3.14 -0.08
C PHE A 204 -5.53 -4.59 0.10
N CYS A 205 -4.96 -4.89 1.26
CA CYS A 205 -4.48 -6.24 1.58
C CYS A 205 -5.62 -7.28 1.62
N ALA A 206 -6.83 -6.86 1.99
CA ALA A 206 -8.00 -7.75 2.07
C ALA A 206 -8.42 -8.34 0.72
N TYR A 207 -8.00 -7.77 -0.42
CA TYR A 207 -8.30 -8.32 -1.75
C TYR A 207 -7.37 -9.47 -2.17
N PHE A 208 -6.17 -9.57 -1.59
CA PHE A 208 -5.18 -10.56 -2.00
C PHE A 208 -5.63 -12.02 -1.85
N PRO A 209 -6.35 -12.43 -0.78
CA PRO A 209 -6.85 -13.80 -0.65
C PRO A 209 -7.71 -14.25 -1.85
N ASP A 210 -8.64 -13.40 -2.32
CA ASP A 210 -9.50 -13.74 -3.46
C ASP A 210 -8.71 -13.88 -4.76
N ILE A 211 -7.74 -12.98 -4.97
CA ILE A 211 -6.86 -13.02 -6.15
C ILE A 211 -5.97 -14.27 -6.11
N ASN A 212 -5.49 -14.63 -4.93
CA ASN A 212 -4.70 -15.84 -4.73
C ASN A 212 -5.49 -17.11 -5.05
N GLU A 213 -6.77 -17.17 -4.66
CA GLU A 213 -7.65 -18.27 -5.01
C GLU A 213 -7.93 -18.33 -6.52
N CYS A 214 -8.09 -17.19 -7.21
CA CYS A 214 -8.17 -17.15 -8.68
C CYS A 214 -6.89 -17.69 -9.35
N ILE A 215 -5.70 -17.29 -8.88
CA ILE A 215 -4.41 -17.78 -9.38
C ILE A 215 -4.27 -19.30 -9.14
N LYS A 216 -4.67 -19.78 -7.96
CA LYS A 216 -4.65 -21.20 -7.59
C LYS A 216 -5.59 -22.00 -8.49
N LYS A 217 -6.82 -21.52 -8.72
CA LYS A 217 -7.78 -22.15 -9.65
C LYS A 217 -7.20 -22.24 -11.07
N ARG A 218 -6.61 -21.16 -11.58
CA ARG A 218 -5.94 -21.15 -12.90
C ARG A 218 -4.81 -22.17 -12.99
N ASN A 219 -4.00 -22.31 -11.93
CA ASN A 219 -2.91 -23.28 -11.90
C ASN A 219 -3.43 -24.72 -11.87
N ASN A 220 -4.49 -25.00 -11.12
CA ASN A 220 -5.13 -26.32 -11.12
C ASN A 220 -5.70 -26.66 -12.50
N LYS A 221 -6.36 -25.71 -13.17
CA LYS A 221 -6.86 -25.90 -14.54
C LYS A 221 -5.76 -26.13 -15.57
N LEU A 222 -4.59 -25.52 -15.40
CA LEU A 222 -3.44 -25.82 -16.23
C LEU A 222 -2.99 -27.27 -16.06
N LEU A 223 -2.93 -27.78 -14.83
CA LEU A 223 -2.57 -29.17 -14.56
C LEU A 223 -3.59 -30.16 -15.16
N ASP A 224 -4.88 -29.88 -15.01
CA ASP A 224 -5.97 -30.68 -15.63
C ASP A 224 -5.80 -30.73 -17.16
N TYR A 225 -5.57 -29.58 -17.78
CA TYR A 225 -5.35 -29.47 -19.22
C TYR A 225 -4.09 -30.22 -19.67
N ASP A 226 -2.96 -30.06 -18.98
CA ASP A 226 -1.71 -30.74 -19.32
C ASP A 226 -1.85 -32.27 -19.19
N ALA A 227 -2.57 -32.77 -18.18
CA ALA A 227 -2.85 -34.18 -18.01
C ALA A 227 -3.70 -34.76 -19.17
N LEU A 228 -4.78 -34.07 -19.55
CA LEU A 228 -5.64 -34.48 -20.66
C LEU A 228 -4.94 -34.37 -22.01
N ARG A 229 -4.11 -33.34 -22.21
CA ARG A 229 -3.26 -33.19 -23.39
C ARG A 229 -2.23 -34.32 -23.50
N ALA A 230 -1.64 -34.74 -22.38
CA ALA A 230 -0.73 -35.88 -22.35
C ALA A 230 -1.46 -37.20 -22.66
N LYS A 231 -2.71 -37.37 -22.18
CA LYS A 231 -3.57 -38.51 -22.51
C LYS A 231 -3.88 -38.55 -24.01
N VAL A 232 -4.26 -37.43 -24.63
CA VAL A 232 -4.48 -37.32 -26.08
C VAL A 232 -3.21 -37.68 -26.85
N LYS A 233 -2.05 -37.12 -26.46
CA LYS A 233 -0.76 -37.43 -27.10
C LYS A 233 -0.47 -38.93 -27.09
N LYS A 234 -0.67 -39.61 -25.95
CA LYS A 234 -0.47 -41.07 -25.83
C LYS A 234 -1.41 -41.85 -26.75
N LEU A 235 -2.68 -41.46 -26.86
CA LEU A 235 -3.67 -42.13 -27.73
C LEU A 235 -3.39 -41.88 -29.23
N VAL A 236 -2.78 -40.76 -29.59
CA VAL A 236 -2.32 -40.48 -30.96
C VAL A 236 -1.08 -41.32 -31.31
N GLU A 237 -0.10 -41.40 -30.40
CA GLU A 237 1.12 -42.18 -30.61
C GLU A 237 0.87 -43.69 -30.60
N LYS A 238 -0.07 -44.15 -29.76
CA LYS A 238 -0.50 -45.54 -29.66
C LYS A 238 -2.03 -45.62 -29.72
N PRO A 239 -2.60 -45.72 -30.94
CA PRO A 239 -4.05 -45.84 -31.14
C PRO A 239 -4.64 -47.01 -30.36
N ASP A 240 -5.76 -46.75 -29.68
CA ASP A 240 -6.51 -47.78 -28.97
C ASP A 240 -7.37 -48.58 -29.96
N LYS A 241 -7.77 -49.79 -29.56
CA LYS A 241 -8.70 -50.62 -30.35
C LYS A 241 -10.09 -49.98 -30.42
N ASP A 242 -10.46 -49.23 -29.39
CA ASP A 242 -11.69 -48.45 -29.35
C ASP A 242 -11.48 -47.08 -30.01
N VAL A 243 -11.99 -46.95 -31.24
CA VAL A 243 -11.94 -45.74 -32.08
C VAL A 243 -12.66 -44.54 -31.45
N THR A 244 -13.50 -44.72 -30.44
CA THR A 244 -14.22 -43.62 -29.77
C THR A 244 -13.40 -42.95 -28.66
N LYS A 245 -12.36 -43.61 -28.14
CA LYS A 245 -11.55 -43.09 -27.02
C LYS A 245 -10.76 -41.84 -27.37
N LEU A 246 -10.17 -41.80 -28.55
CA LEU A 246 -9.39 -40.64 -29.00
C LEU A 246 -10.30 -39.40 -29.17
N PRO A 247 -11.41 -39.44 -29.94
CA PRO A 247 -12.34 -38.32 -30.04
C PRO A 247 -12.88 -37.84 -28.68
N ARG A 248 -13.17 -38.77 -27.76
CA ARG A 248 -13.63 -38.42 -26.42
C ARG A 248 -12.54 -37.70 -25.61
N ALA A 249 -11.31 -38.20 -25.62
CA ALA A 249 -10.19 -37.57 -24.94
C ALA A 249 -9.85 -36.19 -25.53
N GLU A 250 -9.98 -36.01 -26.85
CA GLU A 250 -9.82 -34.72 -27.52
C GLU A 250 -10.90 -33.71 -27.07
N LYS A 251 -12.15 -34.14 -26.99
CA LYS A 251 -13.25 -33.29 -26.48
C LYS A 251 -13.02 -32.89 -25.02
N GLU A 252 -12.62 -33.83 -24.16
CA GLU A 252 -12.26 -33.57 -22.76
C GLU A 252 -11.10 -32.56 -22.66
N ALA A 253 -10.05 -32.73 -23.47
CA ALA A 253 -8.90 -31.84 -23.49
C ALA A 253 -9.26 -30.43 -23.99
N GLU A 254 -10.12 -30.29 -24.99
CA GLU A 254 -10.56 -28.97 -25.47
C GLU A 254 -11.43 -28.24 -24.45
N MET A 255 -12.32 -28.95 -23.74
CA MET A 255 -13.09 -28.35 -22.64
C MET A 255 -12.18 -27.86 -21.50
N ALA A 256 -11.19 -28.67 -21.10
CA ALA A 256 -10.22 -28.27 -20.07
C ALA A 256 -9.35 -27.08 -20.53
N LYS A 257 -8.98 -27.05 -21.81
CA LYS A 257 -8.25 -25.93 -22.41
C LYS A 257 -9.05 -24.63 -22.33
N GLN A 258 -10.32 -24.64 -22.73
CA GLN A 258 -11.18 -23.45 -22.69
C GLN A 258 -11.33 -22.91 -21.25
N ALA A 259 -11.54 -23.80 -20.27
CA ALA A 259 -11.64 -23.41 -18.86
C ALA A 259 -10.34 -22.79 -18.32
N TYR A 260 -9.18 -23.32 -18.74
CA TYR A 260 -7.87 -22.75 -18.40
C TYR A 260 -7.65 -21.39 -19.10
N GLU A 261 -7.90 -21.31 -20.40
CA GLU A 261 -7.67 -20.11 -21.21
C GLU A 261 -8.50 -18.93 -20.69
N GLN A 262 -9.77 -19.15 -20.33
CA GLN A 262 -10.63 -18.14 -19.73
C GLN A 262 -10.01 -17.52 -18.46
N LEU A 263 -9.60 -18.35 -17.49
CA LEU A 263 -8.98 -17.86 -16.26
C LEU A 263 -7.61 -17.22 -16.51
N ASN A 264 -6.85 -17.74 -17.48
CA ASN A 264 -5.54 -17.24 -17.81
C ASN A 264 -5.60 -15.85 -18.46
N GLU A 265 -6.51 -15.64 -19.41
CA GLU A 265 -6.74 -14.35 -20.06
C GLU A 265 -7.25 -13.31 -19.06
N GLN A 266 -8.15 -13.71 -18.16
CA GLN A 266 -8.62 -12.85 -17.07
C GLN A 266 -7.44 -12.36 -16.21
N LEU A 267 -6.64 -13.28 -15.67
CA LEU A 267 -5.49 -12.91 -14.81
C LEU A 267 -4.40 -12.16 -15.57
N PHE A 268 -4.19 -12.48 -16.85
CA PHE A 268 -3.25 -11.76 -17.71
C PHE A 268 -3.62 -10.29 -17.88
N THR A 269 -4.92 -10.01 -17.93
CA THR A 269 -5.47 -8.66 -18.13
C THR A 269 -5.57 -7.89 -16.81
N GLU A 270 -6.06 -8.54 -15.75
CA GLU A 270 -6.40 -7.89 -14.48
C GLU A 270 -5.19 -7.65 -13.58
N LEU A 271 -4.21 -8.58 -13.51
CA LEU A 271 -3.07 -8.43 -12.60
C LEU A 271 -2.21 -7.18 -12.91
N PRO A 272 -1.88 -6.85 -14.17
CA PRO A 272 -1.18 -5.60 -14.47
C PRO A 272 -1.96 -4.36 -14.04
N GLN A 273 -3.29 -4.33 -14.26
CA GLN A 273 -4.14 -3.21 -13.87
C GLN A 273 -4.14 -3.00 -12.35
N LEU A 274 -4.27 -4.09 -11.59
CA LEU A 274 -4.18 -4.04 -10.13
C LEU A 274 -2.81 -3.51 -9.66
N ILE A 275 -1.73 -3.94 -10.31
CA ILE A 275 -0.39 -3.45 -10.00
C ILE A 275 -0.32 -1.95 -10.26
N ASP A 276 -0.80 -1.45 -11.40
CA ASP A 276 -0.75 -0.03 -11.73
C ASP A 276 -1.62 0.82 -10.79
N LEU A 277 -2.76 0.28 -10.35
CA LEU A 277 -3.65 0.93 -9.37
C LEU A 277 -3.03 1.12 -7.99
N ARG A 278 -1.96 0.39 -7.63
CA ARG A 278 -1.34 0.49 -6.30
C ARG A 278 -0.87 1.90 -5.96
N VAL A 279 -0.37 2.64 -6.95
CA VAL A 279 0.22 3.98 -6.78
C VAL A 279 -0.89 4.99 -6.43
N PRO A 280 -1.89 5.23 -7.30
CA PRO A 280 -2.98 6.15 -6.98
C PRO A 280 -3.82 5.70 -5.77
N TYR A 281 -3.76 4.42 -5.39
CA TYR A 281 -4.41 3.91 -4.18
C TYR A 281 -3.62 4.23 -2.90
N LEU A 282 -2.29 4.04 -2.88
CA LEU A 282 -1.48 4.12 -1.67
C LEU A 282 -0.81 5.48 -1.45
N ASP A 283 -0.49 6.22 -2.52
CA ASP A 283 0.06 7.59 -2.45
C ASP A 283 -0.62 8.49 -1.40
N PRO A 284 -1.96 8.51 -1.28
CA PRO A 284 -2.66 9.38 -0.33
C PRO A 284 -2.49 8.95 1.12
N SER A 285 -2.36 7.64 1.38
CA SER A 285 -2.04 7.14 2.70
C SER A 285 -0.60 7.51 3.10
N PHE A 286 0.33 7.54 2.16
CA PHE A 286 1.68 8.05 2.41
C PHE A 286 1.69 9.56 2.65
N GLU A 287 0.91 10.32 1.88
CA GLU A 287 0.75 11.75 2.09
C GLU A 287 0.16 12.06 3.47
N ALA A 288 -0.92 11.37 3.86
CA ALA A 288 -1.53 11.52 5.18
C ALA A 288 -0.56 11.14 6.32
N LEU A 289 0.21 10.06 6.14
CA LEU A 289 1.24 9.65 7.09
C LEU A 289 2.27 10.77 7.33
N VAL A 290 2.79 11.38 6.26
CA VAL A 290 3.76 12.48 6.36
C VAL A 290 3.13 13.69 7.07
N LYS A 291 1.89 14.05 6.75
CA LYS A 291 1.21 15.18 7.40
C LYS A 291 0.98 14.94 8.90
N ILE A 292 0.60 13.72 9.28
CA ILE A 292 0.42 13.34 10.69
C ILE A 292 1.75 13.43 11.44
N GLN A 293 2.82 12.89 10.86
CA GLN A 293 4.18 12.99 11.41
C GLN A 293 4.59 14.45 11.61
N LEU A 294 4.35 15.27 10.60
CA LEU A 294 4.71 16.68 10.59
C LEU A 294 4.00 17.45 11.70
N ARG A 295 2.68 17.26 11.82
CA ARG A 295 1.87 17.87 12.87
C ARG A 295 2.33 17.41 14.26
N PHE A 296 2.60 16.12 14.44
CA PHE A 296 3.11 15.59 15.69
C PHE A 296 4.41 16.30 16.09
N CYS A 297 5.38 16.38 15.17
CA CYS A 297 6.67 17.02 15.44
C CYS A 297 6.53 18.53 15.70
N ALA A 298 5.71 19.24 14.91
CA ALA A 298 5.50 20.68 15.08
C ALA A 298 4.86 21.02 16.42
N GLU A 299 3.82 20.27 16.80
CA GLU A 299 3.11 20.47 18.07
C GLU A 299 3.98 20.06 19.27
N ALA A 300 4.75 18.97 19.17
CA ALA A 300 5.74 18.59 20.16
C ALA A 300 6.80 19.68 20.33
N TYR A 301 7.35 20.19 19.23
CA TYR A 301 8.33 21.28 19.26
C TYR A 301 7.76 22.53 19.93
N SER A 302 6.58 22.99 19.50
CA SER A 302 5.94 24.19 20.02
C SER A 302 5.70 24.11 21.54
N ARG A 303 5.16 22.97 22.01
CA ARG A 303 4.93 22.73 23.45
C ARG A 303 6.21 22.69 24.25
N MET A 304 7.26 22.03 23.73
CA MET A 304 8.56 22.00 24.40
C MET A 304 9.23 23.38 24.40
N ALA A 305 9.09 24.17 23.34
CA ALA A 305 9.62 25.53 23.26
C ALA A 305 8.97 26.45 24.31
N GLN A 306 7.68 26.27 24.60
CA GLN A 306 6.99 27.02 25.66
C GLN A 306 7.59 26.75 27.06
N VAL A 307 8.21 25.60 27.30
CA VAL A 307 8.89 25.32 28.58
C VAL A 307 10.12 26.22 28.76
N GLN A 308 10.78 26.64 27.66
CA GLN A 308 11.96 27.49 27.73
C GLN A 308 11.69 28.84 28.39
N GLN A 309 10.44 29.33 28.35
CA GLN A 309 10.07 30.59 29.01
C GLN A 309 10.19 30.56 30.54
N TYR A 310 10.28 29.38 31.14
CA TYR A 310 10.47 29.18 32.58
C TYR A 310 11.95 29.05 32.96
N LEU A 311 12.86 28.87 32.00
CA LEU A 311 14.30 28.85 32.25
C LEU A 311 14.84 30.26 32.49
N ASP A 312 15.87 30.44 33.31
CA ASP A 312 16.48 31.75 33.48
C ASP A 312 17.25 32.20 32.22
N PRO A 313 17.47 33.52 32.02
CA PRO A 313 18.11 34.04 30.81
C PRO A 313 19.53 33.50 30.56
N ASP A 314 20.31 33.27 31.61
CA ASP A 314 21.69 32.78 31.46
C ASP A 314 21.71 31.34 30.96
N THR A 315 20.81 30.49 31.47
CA THR A 315 20.61 29.12 30.95
C THR A 315 20.20 29.13 29.48
N ARG A 316 19.32 30.05 29.05
CA ARG A 316 18.92 30.17 27.63
C ARG A 316 20.08 30.62 26.75
N ASP A 317 20.90 31.55 27.23
CA ASP A 317 22.08 32.03 26.48
C ASP A 317 23.18 30.97 26.39
N GLN A 318 23.35 30.14 27.44
CA GLN A 318 24.25 28.98 27.41
C GLN A 318 23.74 27.91 26.43
N TYR A 319 22.42 27.67 26.38
CA TYR A 319 21.82 26.77 25.38
C TYR A 319 22.08 27.28 23.96
N ALA A 320 21.80 28.55 23.67
CA ALA A 320 21.97 29.14 22.35
C ALA A 320 23.43 29.12 21.85
N ARG A 321 24.40 29.15 22.78
CA ARG A 321 25.83 29.05 22.48
C ARG A 321 26.35 27.61 22.34
N GLY A 322 25.52 26.60 22.66
CA GLY A 322 25.90 25.19 22.67
C GLY A 322 26.69 24.76 23.91
N ASP A 323 26.82 25.64 24.92
CA ASP A 323 27.58 25.37 26.15
C ASP A 323 26.90 24.28 26.99
N LEU A 324 25.56 24.23 26.99
CA LEU A 324 24.80 23.20 27.69
C LEU A 324 24.95 21.82 27.07
N ASP A 325 25.03 21.72 25.74
CA ASP A 325 25.19 20.43 25.06
C ASP A 325 26.53 19.78 25.46
N ASN A 326 27.61 20.57 25.48
CA ASN A 326 28.92 20.13 25.96
C ASN A 326 28.87 19.66 27.43
N ARG A 327 28.15 20.39 28.30
CA ARG A 327 27.98 20.01 29.71
C ARG A 327 27.16 18.71 29.85
N VAL A 328 26.11 18.53 29.06
CA VAL A 328 25.31 17.30 29.05
C VAL A 328 26.17 16.11 28.59
N GLU A 329 26.98 16.26 27.54
CA GLU A 329 27.89 15.21 27.09
C GLU A 329 28.93 14.85 28.16
N GLN A 330 29.47 15.85 28.85
CA GLN A 330 30.42 15.63 29.95
C GLN A 330 29.76 14.81 31.09
N VAL A 331 28.58 15.21 31.56
CA VAL A 331 27.82 14.45 32.57
C VAL A 331 27.48 13.05 32.06
N LEU A 332 27.11 12.95 30.77
CA LEU A 332 27.06 11.75 29.92
C LEU A 332 28.19 10.76 30.19
N SER A 333 29.41 11.28 29.99
CA SER A 333 30.65 10.54 30.12
C SER A 333 30.91 10.15 31.57
N GLU A 334 30.73 11.08 32.52
CA GLU A 334 30.92 10.81 33.95
C GLU A 334 29.99 9.69 34.44
N ILE A 335 28.72 9.68 34.02
CA ILE A 335 27.76 8.60 34.33
C ILE A 335 28.23 7.27 33.75
N ARG A 336 28.81 7.27 32.55
CA ARG A 336 29.34 6.06 31.90
C ARG A 336 30.56 5.51 32.64
N ASP A 337 31.44 6.41 33.09
CA ASP A 337 32.67 6.07 33.82
C ASP A 337 32.38 5.54 35.23
N LEU A 338 31.26 5.93 35.84
CA LEU A 338 30.81 5.42 37.14
C LEU A 338 30.53 3.89 37.14
N THR A 339 30.51 3.21 35.99
CA THR A 339 30.36 1.73 35.88
C THR A 339 29.16 1.18 36.67
N ILE A 340 28.05 1.94 36.76
CA ILE A 340 26.78 1.47 37.36
C ILE A 340 25.81 0.96 36.28
N ALA A 341 25.98 1.38 35.03
CA ALA A 341 25.30 0.78 33.88
C ALA A 341 26.15 -0.38 33.33
N GLY A 342 26.06 -1.53 33.99
CA GLY A 342 26.54 -2.79 33.41
C GLY A 342 25.85 -3.03 32.08
N THR A 343 26.65 -3.28 31.04
CA THR A 343 26.19 -3.86 29.78
C THR A 343 25.42 -5.15 30.07
N VAL A 344 24.12 -5.15 29.79
CA VAL A 344 23.34 -6.35 29.47
C VAL A 344 22.68 -6.13 28.12
#